data_AF-A0A3R9WKV0-F1
#
_entry.id   AF-A0A3R9WKV0-F1
#
_cell.length_a   1.000
_cell.length_b   1.000
_cell.length_c   1.000
_cell.angle_alpha   90.00
_cell.angle_beta   90.00
_cell.angle_gamma   90.00
#
_symmetry.space_group_name_H-M   'P 1'
#
loop_
_entity.id
_entity.type
_entity.pdbx_description
1 polymer ?
#
loop_
_entity_poly.entity_id
_entity_poly.type
_entity_poly.pdbx_seq_one_letter_code
_entity_poly.pdbx_strand_id
1 'polypeptide(L)'
;MNGPAAPRKAAPVTVARDADTALIIARGGDGLAHGILERTFFLREVHGMTWHRMSPTVAPEDQAAVAQLAVARLQAAGYRVEADAECATPATQDRFVTDGRSIANLAAAIREATSPAEVSDRLEEVTAAHDGILASLDQLLHSLAAVYDGLGGPADRRIAAHMRYLAEQRLGPITAHLLHTRAELADRTTAPARPGTSLPGSAPAAPAATASGRTR
;
A
#
# COMPACT_ATOMS: atom_id res chain seq x y z
N MET A 1 -31.04 2.73 5.66
CA MET A 1 -30.47 2.89 4.30
C MET A 1 -29.34 3.89 4.39
N ASN A 2 -28.10 3.41 4.59
CA ASN A 2 -26.91 4.25 4.50
C ASN A 2 -26.39 4.10 3.07
N GLY A 3 -26.59 5.12 2.24
CA GLY A 3 -26.01 5.15 0.89
C GLY A 3 -24.48 5.10 0.95
N PRO A 4 -23.81 4.59 -0.09
CA PRO A 4 -22.35 4.56 -0.14
C PRO A 4 -21.82 5.99 0.02
N ALA A 5 -20.99 6.20 1.05
CA ALA A 5 -20.31 7.46 1.26
C ALA A 5 -19.50 7.79 0.01
N ALA A 6 -19.81 8.91 -0.63
CA ALA A 6 -19.03 9.41 -1.76
C ALA A 6 -17.55 9.49 -1.36
N PRO A 7 -16.60 9.12 -2.24
CA PRO A 7 -15.19 9.18 -1.93
C PRO A 7 -14.85 10.61 -1.50
N ARG A 8 -14.39 10.77 -0.25
CA ARG A 8 -14.01 12.07 0.31
C ARG A 8 -12.89 12.61 -0.59
N LYS A 9 -13.17 13.70 -1.30
CA LYS A 9 -12.20 14.36 -2.18
C LYS A 9 -10.95 14.63 -1.34
N ALA A 10 -9.82 14.01 -1.70
CA ALA A 10 -8.59 14.17 -0.93
C ALA A 10 -8.28 15.66 -0.77
N ALA A 11 -7.94 16.09 0.45
CA ALA A 11 -7.59 17.48 0.72
C ALA A 11 -6.45 17.90 -0.22
N PRO A 12 -6.50 19.13 -0.78
CA PRO A 12 -5.45 19.60 -1.68
C PRO A 12 -4.09 19.58 -0.96
N VAL A 13 -3.03 19.35 -1.73
CA VAL A 13 -1.66 19.42 -1.22
C VAL A 13 -1.14 20.83 -1.47
N THR A 14 -0.71 21.53 -0.43
CA THR A 14 -0.09 22.85 -0.57
C THR A 14 1.42 22.71 -0.53
N VAL A 15 2.16 23.40 -1.41
CA VAL A 15 3.63 23.48 -1.40
C VAL A 15 4.05 24.95 -1.49
N ALA A 16 4.50 25.52 -0.39
CA ALA A 16 4.70 26.97 -0.28
C ALA A 16 5.93 27.29 0.56
N ARG A 17 6.48 28.48 0.37
CA ARG A 17 7.51 29.01 1.27
C ARG A 17 6.83 29.60 2.50
N ASP A 18 7.21 29.09 3.65
CA ASP A 18 6.74 29.58 4.94
C ASP A 18 7.27 30.99 5.19
N ALA A 19 6.36 31.93 5.50
CA ALA A 19 6.70 33.34 5.64
C ALA A 19 7.61 33.61 6.86
N ASP A 20 7.46 32.83 7.93
CA ASP A 20 8.18 33.04 9.19
C ASP A 20 9.59 32.43 9.17
N THR A 21 9.73 31.25 8.54
CA THR A 21 10.99 30.50 8.53
C THR A 21 11.74 30.56 7.20
N ALA A 22 11.11 31.09 6.15
CA ALA A 22 11.58 31.04 4.76
C ALA A 22 11.83 29.62 4.22
N LEU A 23 11.38 28.57 4.90
CA LEU A 23 11.51 27.19 4.47
C LEU A 23 10.39 26.80 3.51
N ILE A 24 10.70 25.99 2.50
CA ILE A 24 9.66 25.38 1.66
C ILE A 24 9.00 24.25 2.45
N ILE A 25 7.69 24.34 2.63
CA ILE A 25 6.88 23.38 3.38
C ILE A 25 5.76 22.81 2.52
N ALA A 26 5.32 21.60 2.87
CA ALA A 26 4.19 20.95 2.25
C ALA A 26 3.19 20.42 3.29
N ARG A 27 1.89 20.59 3.02
CA ARG A 27 0.78 20.20 3.92
C ARG A 27 -0.35 19.56 3.11
N GLY A 28 -1.19 18.78 3.80
CA GLY A 28 -2.36 18.13 3.19
C GLY A 28 -2.04 16.80 2.52
N GLY A 29 -2.98 16.32 1.69
CA GLY A 29 -2.90 15.01 1.05
C GLY A 29 -3.18 13.83 2.00
N ASP A 30 -2.74 12.65 1.58
CA ASP A 30 -2.83 11.38 2.31
C ASP A 30 -1.44 10.71 2.44
N GLY A 31 -1.41 9.45 2.89
CA GLY A 31 -0.17 8.71 3.06
C GLY A 31 0.70 8.61 1.79
N LEU A 32 0.10 8.61 0.59
CA LEU A 32 0.90 8.60 -0.64
C LEU A 32 1.49 9.98 -0.93
N ALA A 33 0.75 11.05 -0.70
CA ALA A 33 1.29 12.41 -0.84
C ALA A 33 2.50 12.61 0.09
N HIS A 34 2.40 12.16 1.35
CA HIS A 34 3.50 12.17 2.31
C HIS A 34 4.70 11.35 1.82
N GLY A 35 4.46 10.13 1.33
CA GLY A 35 5.53 9.30 0.77
C GLY A 35 6.17 9.86 -0.51
N ILE A 36 5.45 10.63 -1.33
CA ILE A 36 6.02 11.35 -2.49
C ILE A 36 6.95 12.47 -2.02
N LEU A 37 6.52 13.24 -1.02
CA LEU A 37 7.31 14.32 -0.44
C LEU A 37 8.62 13.79 0.17
N GLU A 38 8.55 12.73 0.97
CA GLU A 38 9.72 12.11 1.62
C GLU A 38 10.77 11.60 0.63
N ARG A 39 10.34 11.11 -0.53
CA ARG A 39 11.24 10.67 -1.62
C ARG A 39 11.71 11.81 -2.52
N THR A 40 11.34 13.04 -2.19
CA THR A 40 11.72 14.25 -2.92
C THR A 40 12.35 15.27 -1.97
N PHE A 41 13.19 14.77 -1.05
CA PHE A 41 13.95 15.57 -0.08
C PHE A 41 13.12 16.43 0.87
N PHE A 42 11.86 16.05 1.15
CA PHE A 42 11.14 16.61 2.28
C PHE A 42 11.26 15.70 3.51
N LEU A 43 11.34 16.28 4.69
CA LEU A 43 11.33 15.60 5.96
C LEU A 43 9.95 15.75 6.59
N ARG A 44 9.41 14.65 7.11
CA ARG A 44 8.13 14.64 7.82
C ARG A 44 8.28 15.26 9.21
N GLU A 45 7.32 16.12 9.57
CA GLU A 45 7.13 16.64 10.91
C GLU A 45 5.70 16.39 11.41
N VAL A 46 5.56 16.11 12.70
CA VAL A 46 4.27 15.77 13.33
C VAL A 46 4.07 16.63 14.58
N HIS A 47 3.18 17.61 14.48
CA HIS A 47 2.72 18.45 15.61
C HIS A 47 1.23 18.74 15.46
N GLY A 48 0.37 17.88 16.00
CA GLY A 48 -1.09 17.94 15.84
C GLY A 48 -1.60 17.56 14.44
N MET A 49 -0.85 17.92 13.40
CA MET A 49 -1.05 17.53 12.00
C MET A 49 0.29 17.16 11.37
N THR A 50 0.26 16.26 10.38
CA THR A 50 1.44 15.90 9.59
C THR A 50 1.70 16.97 8.54
N TRP A 51 2.91 17.48 8.52
CA TRP A 51 3.41 18.38 7.48
C TRP A 51 4.85 18.01 7.15
N HIS A 52 5.39 18.62 6.11
CA HIS A 52 6.71 18.30 5.61
C HIS A 52 7.49 19.59 5.38
N ARG A 53 8.79 19.58 5.65
CA ARG A 53 9.70 20.66 5.27
C ARG A 53 10.78 20.15 4.35
N MET A 54 11.28 21.01 3.47
CA MET A 54 12.45 20.68 2.67
C MET A 54 13.65 20.35 3.58
N SER A 55 14.40 19.32 3.22
CA SER A 55 15.60 18.90 3.91
C SER A 55 16.62 20.03 3.91
N PRO A 56 17.30 20.31 5.03
CA PRO A 56 18.35 21.34 5.10
C PRO A 56 19.59 20.94 4.28
N THR A 57 19.65 19.70 3.77
CA THR A 57 20.71 19.23 2.88
C THR A 57 20.56 19.72 1.44
N VAL A 58 19.40 20.28 1.06
CA VAL A 58 19.17 20.84 -0.27
C VAL A 58 19.78 22.24 -0.33
N ALA A 59 20.73 22.44 -1.23
CA ALA A 59 21.37 23.74 -1.41
C ALA A 59 20.36 24.81 -1.88
N PRO A 60 20.50 26.08 -1.47
CA PRO A 60 19.57 27.15 -1.83
C PRO A 60 19.23 27.23 -3.33
N GLU A 61 20.24 27.06 -4.19
CA GLU A 61 20.13 27.05 -5.64
C GLU A 61 19.27 25.90 -6.20
N ASP A 62 19.20 24.77 -5.50
CA ASP A 62 18.47 23.58 -5.91
C ASP A 62 17.04 23.53 -5.34
N GLN A 63 16.71 24.40 -4.38
CA GLN A 63 15.42 24.35 -3.67
C GLN A 63 14.22 24.45 -4.61
N ALA A 64 14.26 25.37 -5.57
CA ALA A 64 13.18 25.53 -6.55
C ALA A 64 13.01 24.27 -7.41
N ALA A 65 14.11 23.68 -7.90
CA ALA A 65 14.07 22.47 -8.71
C ALA A 65 13.52 21.26 -7.93
N VAL A 66 13.93 21.10 -6.67
CA VAL A 66 13.41 20.03 -5.79
C VAL A 66 11.92 20.23 -5.50
N ALA A 67 11.49 21.46 -5.21
CA ALA A 67 10.08 21.76 -4.98
C ALA A 67 9.22 21.48 -6.22
N GLN A 68 9.68 21.91 -7.40
CA GLN A 68 9.03 21.64 -8.67
C GLN A 68 8.95 20.15 -8.97
N LEU A 69 10.01 19.38 -8.68
CA LEU A 69 9.98 17.93 -8.82
C LEU A 69 8.94 17.28 -7.91
N ALA A 70 8.78 17.76 -6.68
CA ALA A 70 7.77 17.25 -5.75
C ALA A 70 6.36 17.56 -6.27
N VAL A 71 6.12 18.80 -6.73
CA VAL A 71 4.85 19.23 -7.33
C VAL A 71 4.51 18.38 -8.56
N ALA A 72 5.47 18.18 -9.47
CA ALA A 72 5.27 17.37 -10.67
C ALA A 72 4.90 15.91 -10.34
N ARG A 73 5.51 15.31 -9.32
CA ARG A 73 5.22 13.94 -8.86
C ARG A 73 3.84 13.84 -8.18
N LEU A 74 3.45 14.85 -7.43
CA LEU A 74 2.12 14.93 -6.82
C LEU A 74 1.03 15.10 -7.90
N GLN A 75 1.25 15.97 -8.87
CA GLN A 75 0.35 16.13 -10.01
C GLN A 75 0.22 14.83 -10.82
N ALA A 76 1.34 14.15 -11.09
CA ALA A 76 1.36 12.84 -11.77
C ALA A 76 0.56 11.75 -11.04
N ALA A 77 0.52 11.83 -9.71
CA ALA A 77 -0.28 10.94 -8.88
C ALA A 77 -1.78 11.32 -8.82
N GLY A 78 -2.18 12.43 -9.47
CA GLY A 78 -3.55 12.90 -9.55
C GLY A 78 -3.97 13.88 -8.44
N TYR A 79 -3.02 14.37 -7.63
CA TYR A 79 -3.34 15.37 -6.60
C TYR A 79 -3.57 16.74 -7.23
N ARG A 80 -4.54 17.47 -6.67
CA ARG A 80 -4.62 18.92 -6.85
C ARG A 80 -3.56 19.56 -5.95
N VAL A 81 -2.59 20.22 -6.56
CA VAL A 81 -1.49 20.89 -5.85
C VAL A 81 -1.66 22.40 -5.96
N GLU A 82 -1.62 23.08 -4.81
CA GLU A 82 -1.59 24.53 -4.70
C GLU A 82 -0.14 24.92 -4.33
N ALA A 83 0.59 25.50 -5.27
CA ALA A 83 2.01 25.78 -5.10
C ALA A 83 2.32 27.27 -5.29
N ASP A 84 3.24 27.80 -4.48
CA ASP A 84 3.80 29.14 -4.70
C ASP A 84 4.49 29.21 -6.07
N ALA A 85 4.57 30.40 -6.66
CA ALA A 85 5.06 30.59 -8.03
C ALA A 85 6.45 29.99 -8.28
N GLU A 86 7.35 30.03 -7.30
CA GLU A 86 8.69 29.42 -7.39
C GLU A 86 8.68 27.88 -7.37
N CYS A 87 7.67 27.28 -6.72
CA CYS A 87 7.49 25.84 -6.59
C CYS A 87 6.62 25.25 -7.71
N ALA A 88 5.77 26.07 -8.31
CA ALA A 88 4.82 25.64 -9.34
C ALA A 88 5.55 25.19 -10.60
N THR A 89 5.02 24.13 -11.23
CA THR A 89 5.48 23.66 -12.53
C THR A 89 4.30 23.13 -13.33
N PRO A 90 4.26 23.37 -14.66
CA PRO A 90 3.31 22.71 -15.55
C PRO A 90 3.76 21.30 -15.93
N ALA A 91 5.01 20.92 -15.65
CA ALA A 91 5.55 19.62 -16.01
C ALA A 91 4.93 18.54 -15.11
N THR A 92 4.42 17.49 -15.72
CA THR A 92 4.00 16.27 -15.03
C THR A 92 5.02 15.18 -15.31
N GLN A 93 5.41 14.44 -14.29
CA GLN A 93 6.28 13.25 -14.44
C GLN A 93 5.42 12.03 -14.77
N ASP A 94 6.04 10.96 -15.26
CA ASP A 94 5.34 9.68 -15.34
C ASP A 94 4.93 9.22 -13.93
N ARG A 95 3.75 8.60 -13.85
CA ARG A 95 3.18 8.16 -12.58
C ARG A 95 4.06 7.06 -11.99
N PHE A 96 4.88 7.44 -11.01
CA PHE A 96 5.71 6.52 -10.26
C PHE A 96 4.86 5.66 -9.32
N VAL A 97 4.74 4.36 -9.60
CA VAL A 97 4.18 3.40 -8.63
C VAL A 97 5.32 2.97 -7.72
N THR A 98 5.23 3.28 -6.42
CA THR A 98 6.17 2.78 -5.42
C THR A 98 5.88 1.32 -5.10
N ASP A 99 6.89 0.57 -4.65
CA ASP A 99 6.69 -0.76 -4.07
C ASP A 99 5.67 -0.74 -2.93
N GLY A 100 5.72 0.29 -2.06
CA GLY A 100 4.72 0.50 -1.02
C GLY A 100 3.29 0.70 -1.55
N ARG A 101 3.12 1.35 -2.71
CA ARG A 101 1.82 1.49 -3.38
C ARG A 101 1.38 0.18 -4.01
N SER A 102 2.29 -0.61 -4.58
CA SER A 102 2.02 -1.97 -5.05
C SER A 102 1.52 -2.86 -3.91
N ILE A 103 2.16 -2.82 -2.74
CA ILE A 103 1.71 -3.53 -1.53
C ILE A 103 0.33 -3.03 -1.07
N ALA A 104 0.08 -1.72 -1.09
CA ALA A 104 -1.23 -1.18 -0.73
C ALA A 104 -2.35 -1.61 -1.70
N ASN A 105 -2.03 -1.69 -3.00
CA ASN A 105 -2.96 -2.19 -4.02
C ASN A 105 -3.22 -3.69 -3.81
N LEU A 106 -2.20 -4.47 -3.44
CA LEU A 106 -2.36 -5.88 -3.07
C LEU A 106 -3.30 -6.04 -1.87
N ALA A 107 -3.12 -5.23 -0.83
CA ALA A 107 -4.00 -5.22 0.33
C ALA A 107 -5.45 -4.82 -0.04
N ALA A 108 -5.64 -3.92 -1.00
CA ALA A 108 -6.96 -3.59 -1.52
C ALA A 108 -7.57 -4.77 -2.30
N ALA A 109 -6.80 -5.42 -3.17
CA ALA A 109 -7.24 -6.60 -3.91
C ALA A 109 -7.67 -7.75 -2.97
N ILE A 110 -6.95 -7.94 -1.86
CA ILE A 110 -7.33 -8.93 -0.83
C ILE A 110 -8.68 -8.60 -0.19
N ARG A 111 -8.99 -7.31 0.06
CA ARG A 111 -10.28 -6.89 0.64
C ARG A 111 -11.45 -7.05 -0.32
N GLU A 112 -11.21 -6.84 -1.61
CA GLU A 112 -12.23 -6.97 -2.66
C GLU A 112 -12.37 -8.41 -3.17
N ALA A 113 -11.52 -9.34 -2.71
CA ALA A 113 -11.59 -10.74 -3.10
C ALA A 113 -12.91 -11.36 -2.64
N THR A 114 -13.55 -12.08 -3.55
CA THR A 114 -14.88 -12.68 -3.36
C THR A 114 -14.81 -14.16 -2.99
N SER A 115 -13.62 -14.76 -3.04
CA SER A 115 -13.41 -16.17 -2.70
C SER A 115 -12.11 -16.42 -1.92
N PRO A 116 -12.03 -17.51 -1.13
CA PRO A 116 -10.78 -17.95 -0.51
C PRO A 116 -9.65 -18.20 -1.50
N ALA A 117 -9.99 -18.69 -2.71
CA ALA A 117 -9.04 -18.93 -3.79
C ALA A 117 -8.35 -17.63 -4.22
N GLU A 118 -9.14 -16.57 -4.48
CA GLU A 118 -8.61 -15.26 -4.85
C GLU A 118 -7.71 -14.68 -3.75
N VAL A 119 -8.06 -14.85 -2.48
CA VAL A 119 -7.20 -14.41 -1.36
C VAL A 119 -5.89 -15.20 -1.34
N SER A 120 -5.95 -16.53 -1.52
CA SER A 120 -4.77 -17.40 -1.61
C SER A 120 -3.83 -16.96 -2.73
N ASP A 121 -4.36 -16.70 -3.93
CA ASP A 121 -3.58 -16.25 -5.08
C ASP A 121 -2.91 -14.90 -4.81
N ARG A 122 -3.60 -13.97 -4.14
CA ARG A 122 -2.98 -12.68 -3.74
C ARG A 122 -1.92 -12.84 -2.65
N LEU A 123 -2.09 -13.80 -1.74
CA LEU A 123 -1.05 -14.09 -0.73
C LEU A 123 0.19 -14.75 -1.34
N GLU A 124 0.12 -15.29 -2.56
CA GLU A 124 1.29 -15.82 -3.26
C GLU A 124 2.34 -14.74 -3.51
N GLU A 125 1.93 -13.55 -3.98
CA GLU A 125 2.82 -12.39 -4.17
C GLU A 125 3.55 -11.98 -2.87
N VAL A 126 2.93 -12.21 -1.71
CA VAL A 126 3.53 -11.92 -0.41
C VAL A 126 4.53 -13.01 0.00
N THR A 127 4.18 -14.27 -0.28
CA THR A 127 4.81 -15.46 0.30
C THR A 127 5.67 -16.27 -0.67
N ALA A 128 5.81 -15.86 -1.92
CA ALA A 128 6.69 -16.50 -2.88
C ALA A 128 8.12 -16.58 -2.33
N ALA A 129 8.75 -17.75 -2.47
CA ALA A 129 9.91 -18.12 -1.68
C ALA A 129 11.17 -17.29 -1.98
N HIS A 130 11.26 -16.68 -3.16
CA HIS A 130 12.48 -16.02 -3.63
C HIS A 130 12.27 -14.56 -4.01
N ASP A 131 11.17 -14.25 -4.68
CA ASP A 131 10.81 -12.92 -5.18
C ASP A 131 9.55 -12.34 -4.52
N GLY A 132 8.98 -13.05 -3.53
CA GLY A 132 7.88 -12.53 -2.74
C GLY A 132 8.30 -11.35 -1.86
N ILE A 133 7.32 -10.57 -1.43
CA ILE A 133 7.55 -9.36 -0.62
C ILE A 133 8.34 -9.69 0.66
N LEU A 134 8.02 -10.79 1.34
CA LEU A 134 8.71 -11.18 2.58
C LEU A 134 10.14 -11.68 2.32
N ALA A 135 10.38 -12.40 1.23
CA ALA A 135 11.72 -12.83 0.82
C ALA A 135 12.60 -11.62 0.47
N SER A 136 12.04 -10.65 -0.25
CA SER A 136 12.73 -9.39 -0.60
C SER A 136 13.07 -8.56 0.65
N LEU A 137 12.17 -8.51 1.63
CA LEU A 137 12.42 -7.81 2.90
C LEU A 137 13.49 -8.52 3.75
N ASP A 138 13.51 -9.85 3.76
CA ASP A 138 14.57 -10.64 4.39
C ASP A 138 15.94 -10.31 3.76
N GLN A 139 16.02 -10.31 2.43
CA GLN A 139 17.23 -9.96 1.70
C GLN A 139 17.68 -8.51 1.98
N LEU A 140 16.75 -7.56 2.11
CA LEU A 140 17.06 -6.18 2.47
C LEU A 140 17.72 -6.08 3.85
N LEU A 141 17.19 -6.80 4.85
CA LEU A 141 17.75 -6.81 6.21
C LEU A 141 19.15 -7.44 6.23
N HIS A 142 19.36 -8.54 5.51
CA HIS A 142 20.68 -9.17 5.37
C HIS A 142 21.69 -8.26 4.64
N SER A 143 21.25 -7.57 3.59
CA SER A 143 22.08 -6.61 2.86
C SER A 143 22.50 -5.45 3.76
N LEU A 144 21.58 -4.93 4.57
CA LEU A 144 21.88 -3.87 5.54
C LEU A 144 22.85 -4.36 6.63
N ALA A 145 22.69 -5.60 7.11
CA ALA A 145 23.62 -6.20 8.06
C ALA A 145 25.04 -6.27 7.49
N ALA A 146 25.18 -6.68 6.22
CA ALA A 146 26.48 -6.75 5.54
C ALA A 146 27.14 -5.37 5.40
N VAL A 147 26.37 -4.32 5.14
CA VAL A 147 26.87 -2.94 5.12
C VAL A 147 27.44 -2.56 6.48
N TYR A 148 26.72 -2.80 7.58
CA TYR A 148 27.21 -2.48 8.93
C TYR A 148 28.42 -3.32 9.34
N ASP A 149 28.48 -4.60 8.97
CA ASP A 149 29.69 -5.41 9.21
C ASP A 149 30.92 -4.80 8.49
N GLY A 150 30.74 -4.23 7.31
CA GLY A 150 31.78 -3.54 6.55
C GLY A 150 32.29 -2.22 7.16
N LEU A 151 31.49 -1.56 8.02
CA LEU A 151 31.89 -0.32 8.71
C LEU A 151 32.87 -0.57 9.87
N GLY A 152 32.87 -1.78 10.45
CA GLY A 152 33.91 -2.25 11.36
C GLY A 152 33.87 -1.74 12.81
N GLY A 153 32.99 -0.81 13.15
CA GLY A 153 32.85 -0.28 14.51
C GLY A 153 32.17 -1.25 15.49
N PRO A 154 32.40 -1.10 16.82
CA PRO A 154 31.72 -1.92 17.83
C PRO A 154 30.20 -1.73 17.83
N ALA A 155 29.73 -0.50 17.58
CA ALA A 155 28.31 -0.20 17.46
C ALA A 155 27.72 -0.82 16.18
N ASP A 156 28.46 -0.81 15.08
CA ASP A 156 28.01 -1.33 13.79
C ASP A 156 27.78 -2.84 13.84
N ARG A 157 28.69 -3.59 14.49
CA ARG A 157 28.51 -5.04 14.72
C ARG A 157 27.24 -5.37 15.48
N ARG A 158 26.87 -4.55 16.47
CA ARG A 158 25.62 -4.72 17.21
C ARG A 158 24.41 -4.48 16.32
N ILE A 159 24.46 -3.47 15.44
CA ILE A 159 23.38 -3.17 14.50
C ILE A 159 23.24 -4.29 13.47
N ALA A 160 24.34 -4.80 12.91
CA ALA A 160 24.33 -5.91 11.98
C ALA A 160 23.70 -7.18 12.60
N ALA A 161 24.06 -7.50 13.85
CA ALA A 161 23.44 -8.59 14.58
C ALA A 161 21.93 -8.37 14.80
N HIS A 162 21.51 -7.12 15.04
CA HIS A 162 20.10 -6.79 15.19
C HIS A 162 19.31 -6.96 13.87
N MET A 163 19.87 -6.58 12.72
CA MET A 163 19.22 -6.77 11.42
C MET A 163 19.01 -8.25 11.10
N ARG A 164 20.03 -9.09 11.34
CA ARG A 164 19.91 -10.56 11.24
C ARG A 164 18.83 -11.10 12.18
N TYR A 165 18.79 -10.62 13.42
CA TYR A 165 17.74 -11.00 14.38
C TYR A 165 16.34 -10.65 13.88
N LEU A 166 16.14 -9.47 13.28
CA LEU A 166 14.84 -9.09 12.71
C LEU A 166 14.44 -10.00 11.55
N ALA A 167 15.38 -10.32 10.66
CA ALA A 167 15.14 -11.22 9.53
C ALA A 167 14.73 -12.62 10.02
N GLU A 168 15.55 -13.24 10.87
CA GLU A 168 15.34 -14.62 11.29
C GLU A 168 14.21 -14.78 12.32
N GLN A 169 14.19 -13.92 13.35
CA GLN A 169 13.38 -14.14 14.56
C GLN A 169 12.08 -13.34 14.59
N ARG A 170 11.91 -12.37 13.68
CA ARG A 170 10.67 -11.60 13.54
C ARG A 170 9.98 -11.85 12.22
N LEU A 171 10.71 -11.78 11.11
CA LEU A 171 10.12 -11.96 9.79
C LEU A 171 9.84 -13.43 9.49
N GLY A 172 10.75 -14.35 9.83
CA GLY A 172 10.57 -15.80 9.67
C GLY A 172 9.23 -16.35 10.20
N PRO A 173 8.85 -16.08 11.46
CA PRO A 173 7.55 -16.49 12.01
C PRO A 173 6.33 -15.90 11.27
N ILE A 174 6.41 -14.65 10.82
CA ILE A 174 5.34 -14.01 10.04
C ILE A 174 5.18 -14.73 8.69
N THR A 175 6.29 -15.01 8.01
CA THR A 175 6.31 -15.76 6.75
C THR A 175 5.69 -17.14 6.91
N ALA A 176 6.08 -17.88 7.95
CA ALA A 176 5.54 -19.20 8.22
C ALA A 176 4.03 -19.17 8.47
N HIS A 177 3.54 -18.19 9.24
CA HIS A 177 2.11 -18.05 9.53
C HIS A 177 1.29 -17.70 8.27
N LEU A 178 1.81 -16.83 7.40
CA LEU A 178 1.13 -16.47 6.15
C LEU A 178 1.16 -17.60 5.13
N LEU A 179 2.26 -18.36 5.04
CA LEU A 179 2.32 -19.59 4.23
C LEU A 179 1.26 -20.60 4.68
N HIS A 180 1.13 -20.81 5.99
CA HIS A 180 0.11 -21.70 6.54
C HIS A 180 -1.30 -21.19 6.24
N THR A 181 -1.56 -19.90 6.44
CA THR A 181 -2.86 -19.27 6.13
C THR A 181 -3.22 -19.43 4.64
N ARG A 182 -2.26 -19.22 3.74
CA ARG A 182 -2.45 -19.42 2.29
C ARG A 182 -2.80 -20.88 1.99
N ALA A 183 -2.06 -21.84 2.57
CA ALA A 183 -2.35 -23.26 2.39
C ALA A 183 -3.78 -23.63 2.85
N GLU A 184 -4.20 -23.15 4.02
CA GLU A 184 -5.57 -23.39 4.50
C GLU A 184 -6.64 -22.79 3.56
N LEU A 185 -6.39 -21.62 2.97
CA LEU A 185 -7.32 -20.99 2.02
C LEU A 185 -7.38 -21.76 0.69
N ALA A 186 -6.25 -22.28 0.22
CA ALA A 186 -6.19 -23.14 -0.96
C ALA A 186 -6.97 -24.44 -0.74
N ASP A 187 -6.79 -25.09 0.42
CA ASP A 187 -7.47 -26.35 0.75
C ASP A 187 -9.00 -26.21 0.87
N ARG A 188 -9.48 -25.04 1.31
CA ARG A 188 -10.93 -24.73 1.31
C ARG A 188 -11.53 -24.65 -0.09
N THR A 189 -10.71 -24.39 -1.09
CA THR A 189 -11.13 -24.29 -2.50
C THR A 189 -11.18 -25.68 -3.17
N THR A 190 -10.33 -26.61 -2.73
CA THR A 190 -10.26 -27.97 -3.28
C THR A 190 -11.22 -28.96 -2.60
N ALA A 191 -11.74 -28.62 -1.42
CA ALA A 191 -12.75 -29.43 -0.75
C ALA A 191 -14.03 -29.53 -1.61
N PRO A 192 -14.44 -30.73 -2.07
CA PRO A 192 -15.70 -30.88 -2.79
C PRO A 192 -16.85 -30.47 -1.87
N ALA A 193 -17.83 -29.74 -2.43
CA ALA A 193 -19.10 -29.52 -1.74
C ALA A 193 -19.61 -30.89 -1.27
N ARG A 194 -19.75 -31.06 0.06
CA ARG A 194 -20.30 -32.32 0.62
C ARG A 194 -21.60 -32.63 -0.13
N PRO A 195 -21.75 -33.82 -0.74
CA PRO A 195 -23.02 -34.24 -1.28
C PRO A 195 -24.01 -34.29 -0.11
N GLY A 196 -24.92 -33.32 -0.02
CA GLY A 196 -25.93 -33.28 1.05
C GLY A 196 -26.30 -31.91 1.62
N THR A 197 -25.60 -30.82 1.28
CA THR A 197 -26.05 -29.46 1.65
C THR A 197 -26.30 -28.60 0.41
N SER A 198 -27.09 -29.11 -0.52
CA SER A 198 -27.87 -28.22 -1.36
C SER A 198 -28.93 -27.57 -0.46
N LEU A 199 -28.83 -26.25 -0.28
CA LEU A 199 -30.03 -25.46 0.03
C LEU A 199 -31.08 -25.84 -1.03
N PRO A 200 -32.34 -26.11 -0.66
CA PRO A 200 -33.33 -26.48 -1.64
C PRO A 200 -33.40 -25.36 -2.68
N GLY A 201 -32.99 -25.68 -3.91
CA GLY A 201 -33.21 -24.82 -5.04
C GLY A 201 -34.71 -24.55 -5.09
N SER A 202 -35.08 -23.26 -5.11
CA SER A 202 -36.45 -22.85 -5.39
C SER A 202 -36.84 -23.50 -6.71
N ALA A 203 -37.59 -24.61 -6.63
CA ALA A 203 -38.14 -25.26 -7.80
C ALA A 203 -39.03 -24.24 -8.53
N PRO A 204 -38.99 -24.20 -9.86
CA PRO A 204 -39.89 -23.34 -10.61
C PRO A 204 -41.33 -23.79 -10.36
N ALA A 205 -42.22 -22.82 -10.09
CA ALA A 205 -43.64 -23.09 -9.91
C ALA A 205 -44.22 -23.78 -11.15
N ALA A 206 -44.62 -25.05 -11.00
CA ALA A 206 -45.35 -25.77 -12.02
C ALA A 206 -46.79 -25.23 -12.12
N PRO A 207 -47.38 -25.17 -13.33
CA PRO A 207 -48.69 -24.55 -13.56
C PRO A 207 -49.82 -25.38 -12.95
N ALA A 208 -50.81 -24.68 -12.40
CA ALA A 208 -52.00 -25.26 -11.80
C ALA A 208 -52.80 -26.08 -12.82
N ALA A 209 -52.99 -27.37 -12.52
CA ALA A 209 -53.93 -28.23 -13.24
C ALA A 209 -55.37 -27.84 -12.87
N THR A 210 -56.11 -27.27 -13.82
CA THR A 210 -57.57 -27.19 -13.75
C THR A 210 -58.16 -28.55 -14.07
N ALA A 211 -58.73 -29.22 -13.08
CA ALA A 211 -59.61 -30.36 -13.27
C ALA A 211 -61.04 -29.95 -12.86
N SER A 212 -61.93 -29.80 -13.85
CA SER A 212 -63.39 -29.97 -13.73
C SER A 212 -64.00 -29.76 -15.12
N GLY A 213 -64.83 -30.61 -15.70
CA GLY A 213 -65.46 -31.84 -15.24
C GLY A 213 -66.13 -32.49 -16.46
N ARG A 214 -66.30 -33.81 -16.39
CA ARG A 214 -67.00 -34.61 -17.38
C ARG A 214 -68.42 -34.83 -16.87
N THR A 215 -69.43 -34.40 -17.61
CA THR A 215 -70.78 -35.00 -17.52
C THR A 215 -71.26 -35.38 -18.91
N ARG A 216 -71.80 -36.60 -18.94
CA ARG A 216 -72.49 -37.38 -19.98
C ARG A 216 -72.89 -36.71 -21.29
#